data_AF-A0A9D7U379-F1
#
_entry.id   AF-A0A9D7U379-F1
#
_cell.length_a   1.000
_cell.length_b   1.000
_cell.length_c   1.000
_cell.angle_alpha   90.00
_cell.angle_beta   90.00
_cell.angle_gamma   90.00
#
_symmetry.space_group_name_H-M   'P 1'
#
loop_
_entity.id
_entity.type
_entity.pdbx_description
1 polymer ?
#
loop_
_entity_poly.entity_id
_entity_poly.type
_entity_poly.pdbx_seq_one_letter_code
_entity_poly.pdbx_strand_id
1 'polypeptide(L)'
;MRETLFKNKDMILGISENEVFKALGRYDYQGLGRKNEKSWVYFFEKGPQCENIQNPTSSEAMILQFNSIGLVKEVVFNKGGLASEMP
;
A
#
# COMPACT_ATOMS: atom_id res chain seq x y z
N MET A 1 -9.60 -2.34 -12.18
CA MET A 1 -8.23 -2.33 -11.60
C MET A 1 -8.16 -3.15 -10.31
N ARG A 2 -8.94 -2.83 -9.27
CA ARG A 2 -9.01 -3.60 -8.02
C ARG A 2 -9.15 -5.10 -8.20
N GLU A 3 -10.17 -5.57 -8.94
CA GLU A 3 -10.43 -7.00 -9.11
C GLU A 3 -9.26 -7.76 -9.73
N THR A 4 -8.54 -7.11 -10.63
CA THR A 4 -7.36 -7.68 -11.29
C THR A 4 -6.19 -7.81 -10.31
N LEU A 5 -5.96 -6.80 -9.44
CA LEU A 5 -4.92 -6.85 -8.41
C LEU A 5 -5.25 -7.89 -7.34
N PHE A 6 -6.53 -7.98 -6.97
CA PHE A 6 -6.99 -8.95 -5.97
C PHE A 6 -6.86 -10.39 -6.48
N LYS A 7 -7.23 -10.65 -7.75
CA LYS A 7 -7.10 -11.98 -8.37
C LYS A 7 -5.65 -12.41 -8.59
N ASN A 8 -4.73 -11.45 -8.75
CA ASN A 8 -3.31 -11.73 -9.02
C ASN A 8 -2.40 -11.38 -7.83
N LYS A 9 -2.92 -11.31 -6.60
CA LYS A 9 -2.13 -10.91 -5.42
C LYS A 9 -0.86 -11.76 -5.28
N ASP A 10 -0.95 -13.04 -5.62
CA ASP A 10 0.14 -14.00 -5.46
C ASP A 10 1.29 -13.73 -6.45
N MET A 11 0.99 -13.05 -7.57
CA MET A 11 2.01 -12.58 -8.50
C MET A 11 2.77 -11.37 -7.94
N ILE A 12 2.18 -10.61 -7.01
CA ILE A 12 2.80 -9.42 -6.41
C ILE A 12 3.73 -9.82 -5.26
N LEU A 13 3.44 -10.92 -4.58
CA LEU A 13 4.29 -11.46 -3.51
C LEU A 13 5.69 -11.81 -4.04
N GLY A 14 6.72 -11.44 -3.29
CA GLY A 14 8.12 -11.70 -3.66
C GLY A 14 8.69 -10.76 -4.72
N ILE A 15 7.89 -9.86 -5.32
CA ILE A 15 8.40 -8.84 -6.25
C ILE A 15 9.26 -7.82 -5.48
N SER A 16 10.33 -7.35 -6.10
CA SER A 16 11.20 -6.31 -5.53
C SER A 16 10.56 -4.92 -5.57
N GLU A 17 10.93 -4.05 -4.63
CA GLU A 17 10.53 -2.62 -4.62
C GLU A 17 10.70 -1.94 -5.99
N ASN A 18 11.81 -2.21 -6.68
CA ASN A 18 12.11 -1.62 -7.97
C ASN A 18 11.12 -2.06 -9.07
N GLU A 19 10.75 -3.34 -9.08
CA GLU A 19 9.78 -3.87 -10.03
C GLU A 19 8.36 -3.37 -9.72
N VAL A 20 7.99 -3.32 -8.45
CA VAL A 20 6.73 -2.70 -8.02
C VAL A 20 6.67 -1.25 -8.49
N PHE A 21 7.74 -0.47 -8.27
CA PHE A 21 7.80 0.93 -8.69
C PHE A 21 7.71 1.08 -10.22
N LYS A 22 8.33 0.17 -10.99
CA LYS A 22 8.21 0.17 -12.45
C LYS A 22 6.79 -0.15 -12.93
N ALA A 23 6.10 -1.06 -12.23
CA ALA A 23 4.77 -1.52 -12.63
C ALA A 23 3.64 -0.58 -12.19
N LEU A 24 3.70 -0.10 -10.94
CA LEU A 24 2.64 0.70 -10.32
C LEU A 24 2.97 2.19 -10.24
N GLY A 25 4.23 2.55 -10.41
CA GLY A 25 4.70 3.91 -10.20
C GLY A 25 4.87 4.26 -8.72
N ARG A 26 4.98 5.58 -8.48
CA ARG A 26 5.17 6.14 -7.15
C ARG A 26 3.93 5.89 -6.29
N TYR A 27 4.15 5.37 -5.09
CA TYR A 27 3.13 5.24 -4.05
C TYR A 27 2.63 6.61 -3.57
N ASP A 28 1.43 6.66 -3.00
CA ASP A 28 0.87 7.89 -2.42
C ASP A 28 1.50 8.19 -1.06
N TYR A 29 1.73 7.13 -0.27
CA TYR A 29 2.34 7.24 1.05
C TYR A 29 3.29 6.07 1.34
N GLN A 30 4.40 6.36 2.03
CA GLN A 30 5.28 5.34 2.59
C GLN A 30 5.17 5.37 4.11
N GLY A 31 4.74 4.25 4.67
CA GLY A 31 4.76 4.00 6.11
C GLY A 31 6.07 3.34 6.54
N LEU A 32 6.49 3.67 7.76
CA LEU A 32 7.53 2.96 8.49
C LEU A 32 6.92 2.46 9.80
N GLY A 33 6.65 1.16 9.85
CA GLY A 33 6.10 0.48 11.00
C GLY A 33 7.15 0.14 12.06
N ARG A 34 6.73 -0.62 13.07
CA ARG A 34 7.63 -1.13 14.11
C ARG A 34 8.68 -2.07 13.48
N LYS A 35 9.92 -2.03 13.99
CA LYS A 35 11.06 -2.82 13.47
C LYS A 35 11.48 -2.46 12.03
N ASN A 36 11.30 -1.21 11.60
CA ASN A 36 11.62 -0.74 10.25
C ASN A 36 10.88 -1.50 9.15
N GLU A 37 9.66 -1.97 9.44
CA GLU A 37 8.81 -2.57 8.43
C GLU A 37 8.31 -1.47 7.49
N LYS A 38 8.74 -1.54 6.24
CA LYS A 38 8.39 -0.55 5.23
C LYS A 38 7.07 -0.95 4.56
N SER A 39 6.18 0.01 4.38
CA SER A 39 4.94 -0.20 3.64
C SER A 39 4.69 0.90 2.63
N TRP A 40 4.11 0.54 1.48
CA TRP A 40 3.65 1.47 0.46
C TRP A 40 2.14 1.41 0.36
N VAL A 41 1.50 2.58 0.35
CA VAL A 41 0.05 2.72 0.25
C VAL A 41 -0.30 3.36 -1.09
N TYR A 42 -1.24 2.72 -1.79
CA TYR A 42 -1.84 3.19 -3.04
C TYR A 42 -3.34 3.35 -2.82
N PHE A 43 -3.87 4.57 -2.95
CA PHE A 43 -5.31 4.82 -2.89
C PHE A 43 -5.93 4.65 -4.27
N PHE A 44 -7.06 3.95 -4.34
CA PHE A 44 -7.76 3.73 -5.61
C PHE A 44 -8.69 4.88 -5.99
N GLU A 45 -9.06 5.72 -5.02
CA GLU A 45 -9.99 6.82 -5.21
C GLU A 45 -9.36 8.11 -4.67
N LYS A 46 -9.72 9.24 -5.28
CA LYS A 46 -9.37 10.56 -4.74
C LYS A 46 -10.21 10.83 -3.50
N GLY A 47 -9.64 11.52 -2.53
CA GLY A 47 -10.35 11.91 -1.32
C GLY A 47 -9.54 12.86 -0.44
N PRO A 48 -9.99 13.10 0.81
CA PRO A 48 -9.32 14.02 1.75
C PRO A 48 -7.84 13.70 1.98
N GLN A 49 -7.44 12.43 1.79
CA GLN A 49 -6.06 11.98 1.89
C GLN A 49 -5.11 12.62 0.86
N CYS A 50 -5.64 13.12 -0.26
CA CYS A 50 -4.84 13.81 -1.28
C CYS A 50 -4.39 15.21 -0.83
N GLU A 51 -5.16 15.86 0.05
CA GLU A 51 -4.82 17.17 0.60
C GLU A 51 -3.88 17.02 1.79
N ASN A 52 -4.19 16.09 2.69
CA ASN A 52 -3.34 15.70 3.79
C ASN A 52 -3.56 14.21 4.10
N ILE A 53 -2.48 13.43 4.11
CA ILE A 53 -2.54 11.98 4.33
C ILE A 53 -3.20 11.61 5.67
N GLN A 54 -3.12 12.48 6.69
CA GLN A 54 -3.74 12.26 8.00
C GLN A 54 -5.25 12.50 8.01
N ASN A 55 -5.82 13.06 6.95
CA ASN A 55 -7.25 13.29 6.89
C ASN A 55 -7.99 11.94 6.85
N PRO A 56 -9.06 11.78 7.66
CA PRO A 56 -9.90 10.61 7.60
C PRO A 56 -10.42 10.40 6.18
N THR A 57 -10.26 9.20 5.65
CA THR A 57 -10.78 8.83 4.34
C THR A 57 -11.50 7.49 4.42
N SER A 58 -12.52 7.32 3.57
CA SER A 58 -13.18 6.04 3.34
C SER A 58 -12.69 5.36 2.06
N SER A 59 -11.73 5.99 1.36
CA SER A 59 -11.15 5.46 0.11
C SER A 59 -10.58 4.07 0.34
N GLU A 60 -10.83 3.18 -0.61
CA GLU A 60 -10.12 1.91 -0.67
C GLU A 60 -8.65 2.14 -1.03
N ALA A 61 -7.78 1.36 -0.41
CA ALA A 61 -6.36 1.38 -0.63
C ALA A 61 -5.77 -0.03 -0.68
N MET A 62 -4.63 -0.14 -1.37
CA MET A 62 -3.75 -1.29 -1.36
C MET A 62 -2.47 -0.94 -0.62
N ILE A 63 -2.13 -1.77 0.36
CA ILE A 63 -0.95 -1.64 1.18
C ILE A 63 -0.01 -2.80 0.86
N LEU A 64 1.17 -2.49 0.37
CA LEU A 64 2.25 -3.45 0.16
C LEU A 64 3.21 -3.36 1.33
N GLN A 65 3.41 -4.46 2.06
CA GLN A 65 4.42 -4.55 3.11
C GLN A 65 5.67 -5.23 2.57
N PHE A 66 6.83 -4.66 2.87
CA PHE A 66 8.13 -5.16 2.43
C PHE A 66 8.87 -5.80 3.59
N ASN A 67 9.57 -6.90 3.30
CA ASN A 67 10.52 -7.48 4.23
C ASN A 67 11.83 -6.67 4.27
N SER A 68 12.75 -7.05 5.14
CA SER A 68 14.03 -6.34 5.35
C SER A 68 14.97 -6.35 4.14
N ILE A 69 14.70 -7.14 3.10
CA ILE A 69 15.48 -7.17 1.85
C ILE A 69 14.76 -6.46 0.69
N GLY A 70 13.60 -5.84 0.93
CA GLY A 70 12.87 -5.07 -0.08
C GLY A 70 12.00 -5.90 -1.02
N LEU A 71 11.52 -7.07 -0.59
CA LEU A 71 10.53 -7.86 -1.33
C LEU A 71 9.15 -7.74 -0.70
N VAL A 72 8.10 -7.76 -1.53
CA VAL A 72 6.72 -7.77 -1.05
C VAL A 72 6.46 -9.04 -0.24
N LYS A 73 6.19 -8.87 1.05
CA LYS A 73 5.83 -9.93 2.00
C LYS A 73 4.32 -10.13 2.06
N GLU A 74 3.57 -9.03 1.98
CA GLU A 74 2.12 -9.05 2.17
C GLU A 74 1.44 -7.96 1.33
N VAL A 75 0.25 -8.28 0.83
CA VAL A 75 -0.64 -7.34 0.12
C VAL A 75 -1.95 -7.27 0.88
N VAL A 76 -2.27 -6.09 1.41
CA VAL A 76 -3.50 -5.84 2.18
C VAL A 76 -4.38 -4.86 1.42
N PHE A 77 -5.68 -5.12 1.41
CA PHE A 77 -6.67 -4.17 0.89
C PHE A 77 -7.56 -3.72 2.03
N ASN A 78 -7.62 -2.41 2.31
CA ASN A 78 -8.45 -1.86 3.37
C ASN A 78 -9.14 -0.55 2.95
N LYS A 79 -10.21 -0.21 3.64
CA LYS A 79 -10.82 1.12 3.56
C LYS A 79 -10.16 2.04 4.58
N GLY A 80 -9.77 3.23 4.15
CA GLY A 80 -9.09 4.23 4.97
C GLY A 80 -7.57 4.30 4.80
N GLY A 81 -6.95 3.26 4.27
CA GLY A 81 -5.55 3.24 3.78
C GLY A 81 -4.43 3.46 4.79
N LEU A 82 -4.70 3.94 6.00
CA LEU A 82 -3.73 4.05 7.07
C LEU A 82 -3.98 2.96 8.11
N ALA A 83 -3.06 2.01 8.20
CA ALA A 83 -3.09 0.94 9.20
C ALA A 83 -2.64 1.41 10.60
N SER A 84 -2.47 2.71 10.83
CA SER A 84 -2.19 3.27 12.15
C SER A 84 -3.40 4.09 12.60
N GLU A 85 -4.08 3.56 13.63
CA GLU A 85 -5.10 4.22 14.46
C GLU A 85 -6.55 4.12 13.93
N MET A 86 -7.02 2.87 13.77
CA MET A 86 -8.35 2.58 14.31
C MET A 86 -8.22 2.63 15.86
N PRO A 87 -9.00 3.46 16.57
CA PRO A 87 -9.10 3.37 18.03
C PRO A 87 -9.67 2.02 18.47
#